data_AF-A0A2T6BUV2-F1
#
_entry.id   AF-A0A2T6BUV2-F1
#
_cell.length_a   1.000
_cell.length_b   1.000
_cell.length_c   1.000
_cell.angle_alpha   90.00
_cell.angle_beta   90.00
_cell.angle_gamma   90.00
#
_symmetry.space_group_name_H-M   'P 1'
#
loop_
_entity.id
_entity.type
_entity.pdbx_description
1 polymer ?
#
loop_
_entity_poly.entity_id
_entity_poly.type
_entity_poly.pdbx_seq_one_letter_code
_entity_poly.pdbx_strand_id
1 'polypeptide(L)'
;MSRINFNKWAFHFSIWILIIIILKETVVQKYFFTVFTEDNRYAVAISAFESIMALLFLGILIFLLASILHKKAKNYQFWIATFVGIFYVLRFLYFMFN
;
A
#
# COMPACT_ATOMS: atom_id res chain seq x y z
N MET A 1 -0.92 20.16 -22.74
CA MET A 1 -1.42 19.23 -21.71
C MET A 1 -0.42 18.10 -21.53
N SER A 2 0.23 17.98 -20.36
CA SER A 2 1.12 16.86 -20.12
C SER A 2 0.30 15.56 -20.09
N ARG A 3 0.71 14.57 -20.89
CA ARG A 3 0.00 13.28 -20.97
C ARG A 3 0.24 12.57 -19.64
N ILE A 4 -0.76 12.55 -18.75
CA ILE A 4 -0.66 11.90 -17.43
C ILE A 4 -0.15 10.48 -17.63
N ASN A 5 0.91 10.05 -16.92
CA ASN A 5 1.43 8.69 -16.99
C ASN A 5 0.84 7.82 -15.86
N PHE A 6 -0.27 7.15 -16.15
CA PHE A 6 -0.98 6.27 -15.20
C PHE A 6 -0.10 5.17 -14.60
N ASN A 7 0.75 4.48 -15.38
CA ASN A 7 1.65 3.46 -14.86
C ASN A 7 2.64 4.03 -13.83
N LYS A 8 3.17 5.24 -14.10
CA LYS A 8 4.10 5.92 -13.18
C LYS A 8 3.44 6.26 -11.84
N TRP A 9 2.17 6.66 -11.86
CA TRP A 9 1.41 6.98 -10.64
C TRP A 9 1.05 5.72 -9.84
N ALA A 10 0.54 4.67 -10.50
CA ALA A 10 0.31 3.38 -9.85
C ALA A 10 1.59 2.85 -9.19
N PHE A 11 2.72 2.97 -9.89
CA PHE A 11 4.03 2.58 -9.37
C PHE A 11 4.48 3.43 -8.17
N HIS A 12 4.29 4.75 -8.21
CA HIS A 12 4.61 5.62 -7.06
C HIS A 12 3.83 5.21 -5.80
N PHE A 13 2.53 4.96 -5.93
CA PHE A 13 1.73 4.51 -4.80
C PHE A 13 2.17 3.14 -4.28
N SER A 14 2.60 2.26 -5.18
CA SER A 14 3.13 0.96 -4.81
C SER A 14 4.42 1.07 -3.99
N ILE A 15 5.31 1.99 -4.34
CA ILE A 15 6.52 2.29 -3.55
C ILE A 15 6.14 2.81 -2.16
N TRP A 16 5.19 3.73 -2.07
CA TRP A 16 4.74 4.26 -0.78
C TRP A 16 4.15 3.19 0.13
N ILE A 17 3.37 2.25 -0.41
CA ILE A 17 2.88 1.10 0.36
C ILE A 17 4.05 0.29 0.94
N LEU A 18 5.07 -0.03 0.12
CA LEU A 18 6.23 -0.79 0.59
C LEU A 18 6.99 -0.05 1.70
N ILE A 19 7.18 1.27 1.56
CA ILE A 19 7.81 2.09 2.60
C ILE A 19 7.02 2.02 3.90
N ILE A 20 5.68 2.18 3.85
CA ILE A 20 4.84 2.12 5.04
C ILE A 20 4.87 0.74 5.68
N ILE A 21 4.89 -0.34 4.90
CA ILE A 21 5.05 -1.70 5.42
C ILE A 21 6.36 -1.82 6.20
N ILE A 22 7.49 -1.39 5.63
CA ILE A 22 8.79 -1.43 6.32
C ILE A 22 8.76 -0.61 7.61
N LEU A 23 8.21 0.61 7.57
CA LEU A 23 8.10 1.46 8.75
C LEU A 23 7.23 0.80 9.83
N LYS A 24 6.07 0.25 9.45
CA LYS A 24 5.18 -0.47 10.38
C LYS A 24 5.89 -1.65 11.03
N GLU A 25 6.57 -2.50 10.26
CA GLU A 25 7.29 -3.65 10.80
C GLU A 25 8.40 -3.22 11.78
N THR A 26 9.16 -2.15 11.46
CA THR A 26 10.19 -1.64 12.37
C THR A 26 9.61 -1.06 13.67
N VAL A 27 8.44 -0.44 13.63
CA VAL A 27 7.73 0.05 14.82
C VAL A 27 7.22 -1.14 15.63
N VAL A 28 6.55 -2.11 15.01
CA VAL A 28 6.02 -3.29 15.70
C VAL A 28 7.13 -4.09 16.38
N GLN A 29 8.26 -4.33 15.71
CA GLN A 29 9.39 -5.07 16.29
C GLN A 29 10.07 -4.33 17.47
N LYS A 30 10.23 -3.00 17.39
CA LYS A 30 10.89 -2.23 18.45
C LYS A 30 10.03 -2.03 19.69
N TYR A 31 8.70 -2.06 19.52
CA TYR A 31 7.75 -1.67 20.57
C TYR A 31 6.84 -2.82 21.01
N PHE A 32 7.12 -4.07 20.60
CA PHE A 32 6.34 -5.26 20.96
C PHE A 32 6.09 -5.38 22.48
N PHE A 33 7.06 -4.99 23.32
CA PHE A 33 6.94 -5.01 24.78
C PHE A 33 6.13 -3.83 25.37
N THR A 34 6.04 -2.70 24.68
CA THR A 34 5.29 -1.51 25.12
C THR A 34 3.83 -1.49 24.64
N VAL A 35 3.45 -2.37 23.70
CA VAL A 35 2.06 -2.54 23.26
C VAL A 35 1.17 -3.13 24.36
N PHE A 36 1.74 -3.80 25.36
CA PHE A 36 1.03 -4.35 26.51
C PHE A 36 0.89 -3.39 27.71
N THR A 37 1.30 -2.13 27.57
CA THR A 37 1.12 -1.09 28.60
C THR A 37 0.04 -0.08 28.18
N GLU A 38 -0.80 0.34 29.13
CA GLU A 38 -2.12 1.00 28.95
C GLU A 38 -2.15 2.30 28.10
N ASP A 39 -1.00 2.86 27.72
CA ASP A 39 -0.91 4.13 26.99
C ASP A 39 -0.76 3.89 25.47
N ASN A 40 -1.87 3.48 24.84
CA ASN A 40 -1.92 2.87 23.51
C ASN A 40 -1.78 3.85 22.31
N ARG A 41 -0.89 4.85 22.42
CA ARG A 41 -0.61 5.83 21.35
C ARG A 41 -0.09 5.19 20.07
N TYR A 42 0.54 4.01 20.19
CA TYR A 42 1.08 3.26 19.07
C TYR A 42 0.01 2.52 18.26
N ALA A 43 -1.09 2.05 18.87
CA ALA A 43 -2.20 1.48 18.12
C ALA A 43 -2.84 2.52 17.19
N VAL A 44 -2.96 3.77 17.65
CA VAL A 44 -3.45 4.88 16.80
C VAL A 44 -2.54 5.10 15.59
N ALA A 45 -1.22 5.10 15.81
CA ALA A 45 -0.25 5.24 14.72
C ALA A 45 -0.29 4.06 13.73
N ILE A 46 -0.37 2.82 14.23
CA ILE A 46 -0.51 1.62 13.39
C ILE A 46 -1.81 1.67 12.59
N SER A 47 -2.92 2.06 13.20
CA SER A 47 -4.21 2.24 12.51
C SER A 47 -4.12 3.31 11.42
N ALA A 48 -3.45 4.44 11.69
CA ALA A 48 -3.27 5.50 10.71
C ALA A 48 -2.45 5.01 9.49
N PHE A 49 -1.40 4.23 9.71
CA PHE A 49 -0.62 3.63 8.61
C PHE A 49 -1.48 2.70 7.74
N GLU A 50 -2.32 1.87 8.34
CA GLU A 50 -3.25 1.00 7.60
C GLU A 50 -4.28 1.81 6.80
N SER A 51 -4.83 2.90 7.37
CA SER A 51 -5.74 3.80 6.63
C SER A 51 -5.05 4.47 5.44
N ILE A 52 -3.80 4.93 5.59
CA ILE A 52 -3.04 5.53 4.49
C ILE A 52 -2.75 4.50 3.40
N MET A 53 -2.37 3.26 3.78
CA MET A 53 -2.14 2.20 2.81
C MET A 53 -3.41 1.84 2.02
N ALA A 54 -4.58 1.83 2.66
CA ALA A 54 -5.85 1.60 1.99
C ALA A 54 -6.14 2.69 0.93
N LEU A 55 -5.87 3.95 1.25
CA LEU A 55 -6.02 5.06 0.30
C LEU A 55 -5.03 4.95 -0.88
N LEU A 56 -3.78 4.61 -0.61
CA LEU A 56 -2.77 4.39 -1.66
C LEU A 56 -3.16 3.20 -2.55
N PHE A 57 -3.70 2.13 -1.97
CA PHE A 57 -4.18 0.97 -2.71
C PHE A 57 -5.36 1.33 -3.62
N LEU A 58 -6.32 2.13 -3.14
CA LEU A 58 -7.38 2.66 -3.99
C LEU A 58 -6.81 3.47 -5.17
N GLY A 59 -5.78 4.26 -4.91
CA GLY A 59 -5.02 4.95 -5.95
C GLY A 59 -4.43 3.99 -6.99
N ILE A 60 -3.79 2.90 -6.55
CA ILE A 60 -3.24 1.87 -7.45
C ILE A 60 -4.34 1.31 -8.35
N LEU A 61 -5.50 0.95 -7.79
CA LEU A 61 -6.64 0.42 -8.56
C LEU A 61 -7.11 1.41 -9.62
N ILE A 62 -7.33 2.67 -9.24
CA ILE A 62 -7.79 3.73 -10.15
C ILE A 62 -6.80 3.91 -11.30
N PHE A 63 -5.50 4.01 -11.00
CA PHE A 63 -4.48 4.26 -12.02
C PHE A 63 -4.20 3.03 -12.90
N LEU A 64 -4.29 1.81 -12.37
CA LEU A 64 -4.19 0.59 -13.18
C LEU A 64 -5.40 0.45 -14.12
N LEU A 65 -6.62 0.68 -13.62
CA LEU A 65 -7.84 0.67 -14.44
C LEU A 65 -7.77 1.74 -15.54
N ALA A 66 -7.39 2.98 -15.19
CA ALA A 66 -7.20 4.05 -16.17
C ALA A 66 -6.13 3.68 -17.21
N SER A 67 -5.05 2.99 -16.80
CA SER A 67 -4.02 2.51 -17.73
C SER A 67 -4.56 1.51 -18.74
N ILE A 68 -5.40 0.57 -18.29
CA ILE A 68 -6.05 -0.44 -19.13
C ILE A 68 -7.04 0.22 -20.09
N LEU A 69 -7.91 1.11 -19.59
CA LEU A 69 -8.91 1.83 -20.39
C LEU A 69 -8.26 2.69 -21.49
N HIS A 70 -7.14 3.34 -21.17
CA HIS A 70 -6.37 4.13 -22.12
C HIS A 70 -5.36 3.31 -22.96
N LYS A 71 -5.44 1.97 -22.93
CA LYS A 71 -4.63 1.03 -23.72
C LYS A 71 -3.12 1.33 -23.64
N LYS A 72 -2.61 1.69 -22.45
CA LYS A 72 -1.18 1.95 -22.29
C LYS A 72 -0.37 0.67 -22.30
N ALA A 73 0.88 0.78 -22.76
CA ALA A 73 1.82 -0.32 -22.74
C ALA A 73 2.06 -0.82 -21.30
N LYS A 74 1.98 -2.14 -21.11
CA LYS A 74 2.21 -2.80 -19.82
C LYS A 74 3.72 -2.99 -19.60
N ASN A 75 4.37 -1.96 -19.07
CA ASN A 75 5.80 -1.98 -18.73
C ASN A 75 6.04 -2.50 -17.30
N TYR A 76 7.30 -2.52 -16.85
CA TYR A 76 7.65 -2.97 -15.50
C TYR A 76 6.89 -2.23 -14.39
N GLN A 77 6.57 -0.94 -14.57
CA GLN A 77 5.82 -0.13 -13.61
C GLN A 77 4.40 -0.66 -13.40
N PHE A 78 3.73 -1.07 -14.49
CA PHE A 78 2.41 -1.68 -14.44
C PHE A 78 2.45 -3.02 -13.69
N TRP A 79 3.42 -3.87 -14.00
CA TRP A 79 3.55 -5.19 -13.39
C TRP A 79 3.90 -5.13 -11.91
N ILE A 80 4.84 -4.26 -11.51
CA ILE A 80 5.16 -4.06 -10.09
C ILE A 80 3.95 -3.53 -9.33
N ALA A 81 3.22 -2.56 -9.89
CA ALA A 81 2.04 -2.03 -9.21
C ALA A 81 0.93 -3.07 -9.07
N THR A 82 0.75 -3.91 -10.08
CA THR A 82 -0.19 -5.04 -10.02
C THR A 82 0.25 -6.06 -8.96
N PHE A 83 1.54 -6.41 -8.92
CA PHE A 83 2.09 -7.33 -7.93
C PHE A 83 1.90 -6.81 -6.49
N VAL A 84 2.25 -5.56 -6.23
CA VAL A 84 2.04 -4.93 -4.91
C VAL A 84 0.54 -4.87 -4.57
N GLY A 85 -0.32 -4.57 -5.54
CA GLY A 85 -1.77 -4.60 -5.35
C GLY A 85 -2.29 -5.98 -4.93
N ILE A 86 -1.89 -7.05 -5.65
CA ILE A 86 -2.26 -8.43 -5.31
C ILE A 86 -1.72 -8.81 -3.93
N PHE A 87 -0.45 -8.50 -3.65
CA PHE A 87 0.17 -8.76 -2.35
C PHE A 87 -0.59 -8.08 -1.21
N TYR A 88 -1.01 -6.83 -1.39
CA TYR A 88 -1.81 -6.10 -0.40
C TYR A 88 -3.16 -6.78 -0.14
N VAL A 89 -3.86 -7.22 -1.20
CA VAL A 89 -5.12 -7.98 -1.07
C VAL A 89 -4.90 -9.29 -0.33
N LEU A 90 -3.87 -10.06 -0.68
CA LEU A 90 -3.56 -11.32 0.00
C LEU A 90 -3.25 -11.11 1.49
N ARG A 91 -2.49 -10.06 1.83
CA ARG A 91 -2.23 -9.68 3.22
C ARG A 91 -3.52 -9.34 3.95
N PHE A 92 -4.41 -8.56 3.34
CA PHE A 92 -5.70 -8.20 3.94
C PHE A 92 -6.58 -9.45 4.19
N LEU A 93 -6.67 -10.36 3.21
CA LEU A 93 -7.41 -11.61 3.36
C LEU A 93 -6.82 -12.50 4.46
N TYR A 94 -5.49 -12.58 4.57
CA TYR A 94 -4.83 -13.32 5.64
C TYR A 94 -5.23 -12.82 7.04
N PHE A 95 -5.31 -11.50 7.24
CA PHE A 95 -5.76 -10.92 8.51
C PHE A 95 -7.26 -11.06 8.78
N MET A 96 -8.08 -11.29 7.75
CA MET A 96 -9.53 -11.46 7.93
C MET A 96 -9.91 -12.88 8.33
N PHE A 97 -9.16 -13.88 7.86
CA PHE A 97 -9.46 -15.30 8.07
C PHE A 97 -8.64 -15.96 9.20
N ASN A 98 -7.80 -15.18 9.90
CA ASN A 98 -6.91 -15.65 10.95
C ASN A 98 -7.04 -14.75 12.17
#